data_AF-A0A2H6MYE6-F1
#
_entry.id   AF-A0A2H6MYE6-F1
#
_cell.length_a   1.000
_cell.length_b   1.000
_cell.length_c   1.000
_cell.angle_alpha   90.00
_cell.angle_beta   90.00
_cell.angle_gamma   90.00
#
_symmetry.space_group_name_H-M   'P 1'
#
loop_
_entity.id
_entity.type
_entity.pdbx_description
1 polymer ?
#
loop_
_entity_poly.entity_id
_entity_poly.type
_entity_poly.pdbx_seq_one_letter_code
_entity_poly.pdbx_strand_id
1 'polypeptide(L)'
;ATYLSNKRNVLNVYFVKFAWAWTFSLLLPFISFTNYNVLQNILPVLVRLFSLLVGTIIWYTCTSTFLLIQDFTGSCYKSSTLAVVTQKHSNQLQCLQAGGIWQSFDISGHSFLLSYCVLMILEEMAVMPSVKTFQGSRLHRVVNSLFLALACLTFIWFFMLLTTAVYFHDFWDKIFGTLVGLSAWYGTYRFWYLSPLSPGLPPQRTLYFPKPNRRL
;
A
#
# COMPACT_ATOMS: atom_id res chain seq x y z
N ALA A 1 4.69 -3.45 -30.36
CA ALA A 1 3.82 -3.20 -29.19
C ALA A 1 4.12 -4.24 -28.12
N THR A 2 4.87 -3.84 -27.09
CA THR A 2 5.41 -4.74 -26.06
C THR A 2 4.29 -5.25 -25.15
N TYR A 3 4.30 -6.54 -24.79
CA TYR A 3 3.29 -7.20 -23.93
C TYR A 3 2.93 -6.41 -22.64
N LEU A 4 3.90 -5.64 -22.11
CA LEU A 4 3.76 -4.78 -20.93
C LEU A 4 2.95 -3.49 -21.16
N SER A 5 2.80 -3.04 -22.42
CA SER A 5 2.05 -1.84 -22.78
C SER A 5 0.55 -2.11 -22.97
N ASN A 6 0.12 -3.37 -22.97
CA ASN A 6 -1.28 -3.71 -23.15
C ASN A 6 -2.06 -3.47 -21.84
N LYS A 7 -2.99 -2.50 -21.84
CA LYS A 7 -3.85 -2.18 -20.67
C LYS A 7 -4.65 -3.39 -20.17
N ARG A 8 -4.84 -4.43 -21.00
CA ARG A 8 -5.52 -5.70 -20.69
C ARG A 8 -4.59 -6.83 -20.23
N ASN A 9 -3.31 -6.57 -19.98
CA ASN A 9 -2.41 -7.59 -19.48
C ASN A 9 -2.89 -8.12 -18.11
N VAL A 10 -2.80 -9.43 -17.90
CA VAL A 10 -3.28 -10.13 -16.68
C VAL A 10 -2.65 -9.52 -15.41
N LEU A 11 -1.38 -9.13 -15.51
CA LEU A 11 -0.64 -8.41 -14.46
C LEU A 11 -1.36 -7.10 -14.05
N ASN A 12 -1.81 -6.30 -15.01
CA ASN A 12 -2.47 -5.03 -14.72
C ASN A 12 -3.92 -5.21 -14.27
N VAL A 13 -4.64 -6.16 -14.88
CA VAL A 13 -6.09 -6.37 -14.63
C VAL A 13 -6.35 -7.08 -13.30
N TYR A 14 -5.56 -8.09 -12.95
CA TYR A 14 -5.77 -8.89 -11.74
C TYR A 14 -4.75 -8.58 -10.64
N PHE A 15 -3.48 -8.37 -10.95
CA PHE A 15 -2.47 -8.27 -9.89
C PHE A 15 -2.54 -6.93 -9.16
N VAL A 16 -2.72 -5.82 -9.89
CA VAL A 16 -2.77 -4.47 -9.29
C VAL A 16 -4.10 -4.21 -8.58
N LYS A 17 -5.24 -4.63 -9.16
CA LYS A 17 -6.57 -4.44 -8.52
C LYS A 17 -6.70 -5.16 -7.18
N PHE A 18 -6.03 -6.30 -7.04
CA PHE A 18 -6.02 -7.08 -5.80
C PHE A 18 -4.73 -6.88 -4.98
N ALA A 19 -3.93 -5.84 -5.25
CA ALA A 19 -2.65 -5.64 -4.58
C ALA A 19 -2.77 -5.56 -3.05
N TRP A 20 -3.81 -4.89 -2.55
CA TRP A 20 -4.12 -4.86 -1.12
C TRP A 20 -4.45 -6.26 -0.58
N ALA A 21 -5.28 -7.04 -1.28
CA ALA A 21 -5.69 -8.37 -0.84
C ALA A 21 -4.50 -9.34 -0.74
N TRP A 22 -3.57 -9.31 -1.71
CA TRP A 22 -2.34 -10.11 -1.64
C TRP A 22 -1.44 -9.71 -0.47
N THR A 23 -1.29 -8.39 -0.25
CA THR A 23 -0.50 -7.84 0.85
C THR A 23 -1.10 -8.22 2.21
N PHE A 24 -2.41 -8.05 2.38
CA PHE A 24 -3.14 -8.44 3.57
C PHE A 24 -3.03 -9.95 3.84
N SER A 25 -3.24 -10.78 2.82
CA SER A 25 -3.23 -12.25 2.93
C SER A 25 -1.88 -12.80 3.41
N LEU A 26 -0.77 -12.19 2.99
CA LEU A 26 0.57 -12.58 3.44
C LEU A 26 0.97 -11.94 4.78
N LEU A 27 0.61 -10.68 5.01
CA LEU A 27 0.97 -9.98 6.24
C LEU A 27 0.21 -10.53 7.46
N LEU A 28 -1.06 -10.92 7.32
CA LEU A 28 -1.87 -11.43 8.43
C LEU A 28 -1.22 -12.65 9.13
N PRO A 29 -0.88 -13.76 8.44
CA PRO A 29 -0.21 -14.90 9.06
C PRO A 29 1.22 -14.54 9.48
N PHE A 30 1.93 -13.69 8.71
CA PHE A 30 3.29 -13.30 9.05
C PHE A 30 3.36 -12.51 10.38
N ILE A 31 2.53 -11.48 10.54
CA ILE A 31 2.43 -10.69 11.78
C ILE A 31 2.01 -11.60 12.94
N SER A 32 0.98 -12.43 12.74
CA SER A 32 0.49 -13.35 13.77
C SER A 32 1.59 -14.26 14.29
N PHE A 33 2.29 -14.97 13.40
CA PHE A 33 3.33 -15.91 13.82
C PHE A 33 4.55 -15.20 14.40
N THR A 34 5.08 -14.17 13.76
CA THR A 34 6.29 -13.49 14.24
C THR A 34 6.08 -12.82 15.60
N ASN A 35 4.97 -12.11 15.80
CA ASN A 35 4.68 -11.42 17.05
C ASN A 35 4.32 -12.40 18.17
N TYR A 36 3.59 -13.48 17.87
CA TYR A 36 3.32 -14.51 18.88
C TYR A 36 4.61 -15.18 19.36
N ASN A 37 5.56 -15.47 18.45
CA ASN A 37 6.86 -16.04 18.84
C ASN A 37 7.68 -15.10 19.73
N VAL A 38 7.63 -13.79 19.48
CA VAL A 38 8.42 -12.81 20.24
C VAL A 38 7.78 -12.43 21.57
N LEU A 39 6.46 -12.23 21.58
CA LEU A 39 5.72 -11.69 22.73
C LEU A 39 5.11 -12.77 23.63
N GLN A 40 4.95 -14.00 23.12
CA GLN A 40 4.36 -15.16 23.81
C GLN A 40 2.95 -14.89 24.40
N ASN A 41 2.27 -13.84 23.92
CA ASN A 41 0.97 -13.38 24.41
C ASN A 41 0.06 -13.01 23.23
N ILE A 42 -1.22 -13.39 23.29
CA ILE A 42 -2.18 -13.17 22.20
C ILE A 42 -2.67 -11.71 22.15
N LEU A 43 -2.87 -11.07 23.30
CA LEU A 43 -3.43 -9.71 23.35
C LEU A 43 -2.60 -8.68 22.58
N PRO A 44 -1.26 -8.57 22.76
CA PRO A 44 -0.45 -7.67 21.95
C PRO A 44 -0.45 -8.03 20.46
N VAL A 45 -0.59 -9.31 20.11
CA VAL A 45 -0.66 -9.76 18.71
C VAL A 45 -1.94 -9.26 18.05
N LEU A 46 -3.09 -9.32 18.74
CA LEU A 46 -4.35 -8.78 18.22
C LEU A 46 -4.27 -7.27 18.00
N VAL A 47 -3.63 -6.54 18.93
CA VAL A 47 -3.37 -5.10 18.78
C VAL A 47 -2.49 -4.83 17.55
N ARG A 48 -1.45 -5.64 17.30
CA ARG A 48 -0.64 -5.54 16.08
C ARG A 48 -1.46 -5.80 14.82
N LEU A 49 -2.35 -6.78 14.82
CA LEU A 49 -3.21 -7.08 13.66
C LEU A 49 -4.17 -5.92 13.32
N PHE A 50 -4.48 -5.04 14.28
CA PHE A 50 -5.23 -3.81 14.01
C PHE A 50 -4.51 -2.89 13.00
N SER A 51 -3.19 -2.99 12.85
CA SER A 51 -2.45 -2.25 11.81
C SER A 51 -2.94 -2.57 10.38
N LEU A 52 -3.42 -3.78 10.12
CA LEU A 52 -4.00 -4.17 8.84
C LEU A 52 -5.39 -3.56 8.63
N LEU A 53 -6.17 -3.41 9.71
CA LEU A 53 -7.43 -2.68 9.66
C LEU A 53 -7.19 -1.19 9.35
N VAL A 54 -6.24 -0.57 10.06
CA VAL A 54 -5.80 0.81 9.79
C VAL A 54 -5.39 0.96 8.32
N GLY A 55 -4.56 0.05 7.81
CA GLY A 55 -4.14 0.08 6.41
C GLY A 55 -5.30 -0.02 5.42
N THR A 56 -6.31 -0.83 5.74
CA THR A 56 -7.53 -0.96 4.92
C THR A 56 -8.33 0.35 4.91
N ILE A 57 -8.49 0.99 6.07
CA ILE A 57 -9.18 2.28 6.21
C ILE A 57 -8.45 3.37 5.41
N ILE A 58 -7.12 3.45 5.53
CA ILE A 58 -6.31 4.44 4.82
C ILE A 58 -6.41 4.22 3.30
N TRP A 59 -6.26 2.98 2.84
CA TRP A 59 -6.43 2.68 1.42
C TRP A 59 -7.82 3.10 0.90
N TYR A 60 -8.88 2.69 1.59
CA TYR A 60 -10.25 3.00 1.20
C TYR A 60 -10.51 4.52 1.18
N THR A 61 -10.10 5.23 2.22
CA THR A 61 -10.27 6.69 2.33
C THR A 61 -9.48 7.43 1.25
N CYS A 62 -8.19 7.12 1.05
CA CYS A 62 -7.37 7.75 0.01
C CYS A 62 -7.95 7.51 -1.39
N THR A 63 -8.30 6.26 -1.74
CA THR A 63 -8.91 5.97 -3.05
C THR A 63 -10.25 6.67 -3.25
N SER A 64 -11.07 6.76 -2.21
CA SER A 64 -12.34 7.51 -2.26
C SER A 64 -12.11 9.00 -2.48
N THR A 65 -11.10 9.59 -1.81
CA THR A 65 -10.76 10.99 -2.02
C THR A 65 -10.23 11.27 -3.42
N PHE A 66 -9.48 10.34 -4.03
CA PHE A 66 -9.01 10.51 -5.41
C PHE A 66 -10.18 10.59 -6.40
N LEU A 67 -11.20 9.74 -6.23
CA LEU A 67 -12.41 9.80 -7.05
C LEU A 67 -13.15 11.13 -6.87
N LEU A 68 -13.24 11.62 -5.63
CA LEU A 68 -13.85 12.92 -5.36
C LEU A 68 -13.07 14.10 -5.97
N ILE A 69 -11.74 14.06 -5.92
CA ILE A 69 -10.88 15.07 -6.57
C ILE A 69 -11.07 15.03 -8.09
N GLN A 70 -11.18 13.83 -8.67
CA GLN A 70 -11.43 13.66 -10.10
C GLN A 70 -12.76 14.26 -10.53
N ASP A 71 -13.83 14.04 -9.75
CA ASP A 71 -15.15 14.61 -10.00
C ASP A 71 -15.16 16.13 -9.81
N PHE A 72 -14.45 16.64 -8.80
CA PHE A 72 -14.40 18.08 -8.51
C PHE A 72 -13.57 18.88 -9.51
N THR A 73 -12.43 18.33 -9.95
CA THR A 73 -11.51 19.01 -10.89
C THR A 73 -11.87 18.78 -12.35
N GLY A 74 -12.78 17.83 -12.62
CA GLY A 74 -13.17 17.47 -13.96
C GLY A 74 -14.03 18.52 -14.66
N SER A 75 -13.81 18.69 -15.96
CA SER A 75 -14.58 19.58 -16.81
C SER A 75 -14.97 18.88 -18.11
N CYS A 76 -16.16 19.21 -18.61
CA CYS A 76 -16.71 18.64 -19.84
C CYS A 76 -16.48 19.57 -21.04
N TYR A 77 -15.93 19.03 -22.11
CA TYR A 77 -15.59 19.77 -23.34
C TYR A 77 -16.35 19.23 -24.55
N LYS A 78 -16.66 20.11 -25.53
CA LYS A 78 -17.27 19.71 -26.82
C LYS A 78 -16.23 19.69 -27.94
N SER A 79 -16.27 18.63 -28.76
CA SER A 79 -15.18 18.15 -29.63
C SER A 79 -14.92 18.92 -30.95
N SER A 80 -15.04 20.25 -31.01
CA SER A 80 -14.56 20.98 -32.21
C SER A 80 -13.83 22.30 -31.94
N THR A 81 -13.89 22.85 -30.73
CA THR A 81 -13.14 24.08 -30.37
C THR A 81 -12.57 24.07 -28.95
N LEU A 82 -12.66 22.95 -28.21
CA LEU A 82 -12.38 22.91 -26.76
C LEU A 82 -13.11 24.01 -25.98
N ALA A 83 -14.27 24.47 -26.48
CA ALA A 83 -15.14 25.36 -25.74
C ALA A 83 -15.67 24.60 -24.51
N VAL A 84 -15.38 25.14 -23.32
CA VAL A 84 -15.91 24.64 -22.05
C VAL A 84 -17.43 24.65 -22.14
N VAL A 85 -18.07 23.50 -21.94
CA VAL A 85 -19.53 23.42 -21.91
C VAL A 85 -19.99 24.11 -20.63
N THR A 86 -20.65 25.27 -20.75
CA THR A 86 -21.17 26.06 -19.61
C THR A 86 -22.30 25.33 -18.85
N GLN A 87 -22.78 24.18 -19.34
CA GLN A 87 -23.65 23.30 -18.57
C GLN A 87 -22.82 22.49 -17.56
N LYS A 88 -23.09 22.78 -16.29
CA LYS A 88 -22.53 22.13 -15.10
C LYS A 88 -22.96 20.65 -15.02
N HIS A 89 -22.42 19.80 -15.89
CA HIS A 89 -22.55 18.35 -15.75
C HIS A 89 -21.73 17.94 -14.53
N SER A 90 -22.40 17.42 -13.49
CA SER A 90 -21.77 17.19 -12.20
C SER A 90 -20.85 15.97 -12.16
N ASN A 91 -21.04 15.01 -13.08
CA ASN A 91 -20.37 13.72 -13.05
C ASN A 91 -19.89 13.33 -14.46
N GLN A 92 -18.75 12.61 -14.51
CA GLN A 92 -18.14 12.09 -15.75
C GLN A 92 -19.15 11.37 -16.66
N LEU A 93 -20.04 10.57 -16.08
CA LEU A 93 -21.04 9.78 -16.81
C LEU A 93 -21.97 10.66 -17.66
N GLN A 94 -22.43 11.79 -17.11
CA GLN A 94 -23.35 12.69 -17.79
C GLN A 94 -22.66 13.42 -18.96
N CYS A 95 -21.39 13.79 -18.79
CA CYS A 95 -20.58 14.40 -19.86
C CYS A 95 -20.39 13.44 -21.04
N LEU A 96 -20.03 12.18 -20.75
CA LEU A 96 -19.83 11.16 -21.78
C LEU A 96 -21.15 10.82 -22.50
N GLN A 97 -22.26 10.75 -21.78
CA GLN A 97 -23.60 10.54 -22.37
C GLN A 97 -24.03 11.70 -23.28
N ALA A 98 -23.61 12.94 -22.96
CA ALA A 98 -23.84 14.10 -23.81
C ALA A 98 -22.89 14.17 -25.03
N GLY A 99 -22.04 13.16 -25.24
CA GLY A 99 -21.05 13.13 -26.32
C GLY A 99 -19.85 14.07 -26.09
N GLY A 100 -19.66 14.53 -24.85
CA GLY A 100 -18.54 15.37 -24.45
C GLY A 100 -17.29 14.57 -24.07
N ILE A 101 -16.15 15.26 -24.04
CA ILE A 101 -14.87 14.72 -23.57
C ILE A 101 -14.66 15.22 -22.14
N TRP A 102 -14.41 14.29 -21.21
CA TRP A 102 -14.12 14.62 -19.81
C TRP A 102 -12.62 14.72 -19.60
N GLN A 103 -12.15 15.87 -19.10
CA GLN A 103 -10.76 16.06 -18.70
C GLN A 103 -10.71 16.49 -17.24
N SER A 104 -9.98 15.72 -16.44
CA SER A 104 -9.86 15.87 -14.99
C SER A 104 -8.41 15.69 -14.56
N PHE A 105 -8.07 16.24 -13.40
CA PHE A 105 -6.82 15.86 -12.74
C PHE A 105 -6.99 14.46 -12.13
N ASP A 106 -6.16 13.50 -12.54
CA ASP A 106 -6.24 12.11 -12.10
C ASP A 106 -5.03 11.81 -11.20
N ILE A 107 -5.26 11.33 -9.99
CA ILE A 107 -4.17 10.88 -9.11
C ILE A 107 -4.06 9.37 -9.27
N SER A 108 -2.86 8.87 -9.58
CA SER A 108 -2.69 7.44 -9.80
C SER A 108 -2.88 6.64 -8.50
N GLY A 109 -4.09 6.10 -8.32
CA GLY A 109 -4.42 5.21 -7.22
C GLY A 109 -3.59 3.92 -7.20
N HIS A 110 -3.10 3.49 -8.37
CA HIS A 110 -2.18 2.35 -8.48
C HIS A 110 -0.80 2.69 -7.94
N SER A 111 -0.24 3.85 -8.28
CA SER A 111 1.06 4.30 -7.73
C SER A 111 0.98 4.50 -6.22
N PHE A 112 -0.12 5.05 -5.71
CA PHE A 112 -0.42 5.13 -4.28
C PHE A 112 -0.42 3.75 -3.62
N LEU A 113 -1.28 2.83 -4.09
CA LEU A 113 -1.46 1.54 -3.44
C LEU A 113 -0.19 0.70 -3.46
N LEU A 114 0.52 0.67 -4.60
CA LEU A 114 1.76 -0.11 -4.73
C LEU A 114 2.87 0.41 -3.82
N SER A 115 3.10 1.72 -3.79
CA SER A 115 4.11 2.33 -2.90
C SER A 115 3.75 2.13 -1.42
N TYR A 116 2.48 2.29 -1.06
CA TYR A 116 1.99 2.07 0.29
C TYR A 116 2.19 0.62 0.76
N CYS A 117 1.81 -0.36 -0.07
CA CYS A 117 2.01 -1.78 0.23
C CYS A 117 3.50 -2.14 0.40
N VAL A 118 4.39 -1.63 -0.47
CA VAL A 118 5.83 -1.86 -0.35
C VAL A 118 6.36 -1.37 0.99
N LEU A 119 6.05 -0.13 1.37
CA LEU A 119 6.54 0.46 2.62
C LEU A 119 6.00 -0.26 3.85
N MET A 120 4.72 -0.65 3.84
CA MET A 120 4.11 -1.43 4.91
C MET A 120 4.77 -2.80 5.06
N ILE A 121 4.98 -3.52 3.96
CA ILE A 121 5.64 -4.84 3.99
C ILE A 121 7.07 -4.72 4.54
N LEU A 122 7.83 -3.71 4.12
CA LEU A 122 9.20 -3.47 4.58
C LEU A 122 9.27 -3.22 6.10
N GLU A 123 8.34 -2.44 6.64
CA GLU A 123 8.26 -2.21 8.09
C GLU A 123 7.94 -3.51 8.84
N GLU A 124 6.89 -4.23 8.45
CA GLU A 124 6.50 -5.45 9.15
C GLU A 124 7.60 -6.53 9.08
N MET A 125 8.33 -6.61 7.96
CA MET A 125 9.48 -7.53 7.80
C MET A 125 10.66 -7.20 8.73
N ALA A 126 10.74 -6.00 9.31
CA ALA A 126 11.82 -5.58 10.20
C ALA A 126 11.90 -6.40 11.51
N VAL A 127 10.87 -7.18 11.84
CA VAL A 127 10.87 -8.09 13.01
C VAL A 127 11.81 -9.29 12.85
N MET A 128 12.18 -9.65 11.62
CA MET A 128 12.91 -10.90 11.34
C MET A 128 14.22 -11.11 12.09
N PRO A 129 15.09 -10.09 12.29
CA PRO A 129 16.29 -10.26 13.12
C PRO A 129 15.97 -10.72 14.55
N SER A 130 14.84 -10.30 15.12
CA SER A 130 14.39 -10.74 16.45
C SER A 130 13.99 -12.22 16.45
N VAL A 131 13.33 -12.68 15.38
CA VAL A 131 12.82 -14.06 15.24
C VAL A 131 13.93 -15.09 15.01
N LYS A 132 15.04 -14.69 14.37
CA LYS A 132 16.20 -15.57 14.08
C LYS A 132 16.85 -16.22 15.32
N THR A 133 16.49 -15.80 16.52
CA THR A 133 17.00 -16.37 17.78
C THR A 133 16.41 -17.75 18.10
N PHE A 134 15.21 -18.08 17.61
CA PHE A 134 14.51 -19.34 17.92
C PHE A 134 14.64 -20.39 16.80
N GLN A 135 15.88 -20.76 16.48
CA GLN A 135 16.18 -21.75 15.44
C GLN A 135 15.78 -23.17 15.86
N GLY A 136 15.09 -23.91 14.98
CA GLY A 136 14.92 -25.37 15.09
C GLY A 136 13.51 -25.94 14.89
N SER A 137 12.46 -25.12 14.84
CA SER A 137 11.07 -25.61 14.78
C SER A 137 10.45 -25.61 13.37
N ARG A 138 9.36 -26.37 13.16
CA ARG A 138 8.53 -26.30 11.94
C ARG A 138 8.04 -24.88 11.66
N LEU A 139 7.76 -24.13 12.72
CA LEU A 139 7.30 -22.74 12.66
C LEU A 139 8.34 -21.80 12.07
N HIS A 140 9.64 -22.02 12.36
CA HIS A 140 10.73 -21.25 11.75
C HIS A 140 10.73 -21.38 10.22
N ARG A 141 10.46 -22.59 9.69
CA ARG A 141 10.33 -22.80 8.23
C ARG A 141 9.13 -22.04 7.66
N VAL A 142 7.98 -22.09 8.34
CA VAL A 142 6.76 -21.36 7.90
C VAL A 142 7.02 -19.86 7.85
N VAL A 143 7.63 -19.28 8.90
CA VAL A 143 7.94 -17.85 8.95
C VAL A 143 8.94 -17.44 7.86
N ASN A 144 9.97 -18.24 7.61
CA ASN A 144 10.93 -17.97 6.55
C ASN A 144 10.29 -18.06 5.15
N SER A 145 9.38 -19.01 4.92
CA SER A 145 8.61 -19.09 3.68
C SER A 145 7.71 -17.87 3.48
N LEU A 146 7.03 -17.41 4.54
CA LEU A 146 6.22 -16.18 4.49
C LEU A 146 7.07 -14.94 4.23
N PHE A 147 8.23 -14.83 4.88
CA PHE A 147 9.20 -13.75 4.62
C PHE A 147 9.65 -13.73 3.16
N LEU A 148 10.02 -14.90 2.61
CA LEU A 148 10.40 -15.01 1.21
C LEU A 148 9.24 -14.60 0.28
N ALA A 149 8.01 -15.05 0.57
CA ALA A 149 6.83 -14.68 -0.20
C ALA A 149 6.57 -13.15 -0.16
N LEU A 150 6.71 -12.51 1.01
CA LEU A 150 6.60 -11.06 1.17
C LEU A 150 7.72 -10.30 0.43
N ALA A 151 8.95 -10.82 0.44
CA ALA A 151 10.07 -10.25 -0.31
C ALA A 151 9.82 -10.32 -1.83
N CYS A 152 9.36 -11.47 -2.33
CA CYS A 152 8.96 -11.63 -3.73
C CYS A 152 7.80 -10.69 -4.08
N LEU A 153 6.80 -10.58 -3.22
CA LEU A 153 5.66 -9.68 -3.43
C LEU A 153 6.11 -8.21 -3.49
N THR A 154 7.02 -7.80 -2.61
CA THR A 154 7.63 -6.46 -2.60
C THR A 154 8.37 -6.18 -3.90
N PHE A 155 9.16 -7.13 -4.39
CA PHE A 155 9.84 -7.01 -5.68
C PHE A 155 8.85 -6.85 -6.83
N ILE A 156 7.77 -7.63 -6.85
CA ILE A 156 6.71 -7.50 -7.86
C ILE A 156 6.08 -6.10 -7.80
N TRP A 157 5.74 -5.59 -6.60
CA TRP A 157 5.18 -4.25 -6.46
C TRP A 157 6.12 -3.15 -6.92
N PHE A 158 7.41 -3.27 -6.60
CA PHE A 158 8.41 -2.33 -7.07
C PHE A 158 8.54 -2.35 -8.61
N PHE A 159 8.58 -3.54 -9.21
CA PHE A 159 8.62 -3.69 -10.67
C PHE A 159 7.35 -3.15 -11.34
N MET A 160 6.18 -3.38 -10.76
CA MET A 160 4.91 -2.84 -11.24
C MET A 160 4.85 -1.31 -11.13
N LEU A 161 5.41 -0.74 -10.06
CA LEU A 161 5.54 0.71 -9.93
C LEU A 161 6.48 1.30 -11.00
N LEU A 162 7.60 0.62 -11.29
CA LEU A 162 8.54 1.04 -12.33
C LEU A 162 7.92 0.97 -13.73
N THR A 163 7.28 -0.15 -14.06
CA THR A 163 6.62 -0.33 -15.36
C THR A 163 5.45 0.66 -15.53
N THR A 164 4.68 0.92 -14.47
CA THR A 164 3.65 1.96 -14.52
C THR A 164 4.25 3.35 -14.73
N ALA A 165 5.40 3.66 -14.12
CA ALA A 165 6.11 4.92 -14.33
C ALA A 165 6.63 5.11 -15.77
N VAL A 166 7.17 4.05 -16.39
CA VAL A 166 7.79 4.12 -17.73
C VAL A 166 6.78 4.12 -18.88
N TYR A 167 5.69 3.34 -18.77
CA TYR A 167 4.80 3.08 -19.91
C TYR A 167 3.54 3.94 -19.98
N PHE A 168 3.20 4.71 -18.94
CA PHE A 168 1.97 5.51 -18.91
C PHE A 168 2.28 7.01 -18.95
N HIS A 169 1.47 7.77 -19.71
CA HIS A 169 1.82 9.11 -20.19
C HIS A 169 1.92 10.20 -19.11
N ASP A 170 1.13 10.17 -18.03
CA ASP A 170 1.09 11.29 -17.07
C ASP A 170 2.04 11.09 -15.89
N PHE A 171 3.25 11.62 -15.98
CA PHE A 171 4.30 11.47 -14.95
C PHE A 171 3.88 12.04 -13.59
N TRP A 172 3.20 13.19 -13.58
CA TRP A 172 2.80 13.90 -12.37
C TRP A 172 1.77 13.12 -11.54
N ASP A 173 0.77 12.55 -12.18
CA ASP A 173 -0.29 11.74 -11.55
C ASP A 173 0.29 10.59 -10.72
N LYS A 174 1.41 10.03 -11.18
CA LYS A 174 2.14 8.95 -10.51
C LYS A 174 2.93 9.46 -9.32
N ILE A 175 3.60 10.62 -9.46
CA ILE A 175 4.30 11.28 -8.35
C ILE A 175 3.33 11.62 -7.22
N PHE A 176 2.19 12.21 -7.53
CA PHE A 176 1.21 12.55 -6.49
C PHE A 176 0.69 11.28 -5.81
N GLY A 177 0.39 10.23 -6.58
CA GLY A 177 0.01 8.94 -6.03
C GLY A 177 1.08 8.37 -5.08
N THR A 178 2.35 8.32 -5.49
CA THR A 178 3.43 7.81 -4.63
C THR A 178 3.65 8.67 -3.39
N LEU A 179 3.61 9.99 -3.50
CA LEU A 179 3.76 10.90 -2.36
C LEU A 179 2.66 10.70 -1.31
N VAL A 180 1.41 10.45 -1.74
CA VAL A 180 0.32 10.10 -0.81
C VAL A 180 0.58 8.75 -0.15
N GLY A 181 1.16 7.78 -0.87
CA GLY A 181 1.54 6.49 -0.29
C GLY A 181 2.63 6.63 0.77
N LEU A 182 3.65 7.44 0.49
CA LEU A 182 4.72 7.77 1.43
C LEU A 182 4.19 8.52 2.66
N SER A 183 3.29 9.49 2.47
CA SER A 183 2.75 10.27 3.59
C SER A 183 1.84 9.42 4.48
N ALA A 184 1.02 8.55 3.90
CA ALA A 184 0.21 7.57 4.63
C ALA A 184 1.07 6.63 5.48
N TRP A 185 2.15 6.09 4.91
CA TRP A 185 3.12 5.28 5.64
C TRP A 185 3.81 6.09 6.75
N TYR A 186 4.28 7.30 6.46
CA TYR A 186 4.97 8.13 7.43
C TYR A 186 4.06 8.49 8.61
N GLY A 187 2.82 8.94 8.33
CA GLY A 187 1.84 9.27 9.36
C GLY A 187 1.49 8.09 10.26
N THR A 188 1.48 6.86 9.72
CA THR A 188 1.28 5.65 10.52
C THR A 188 2.56 5.21 11.22
N TYR A 189 3.53 4.66 10.49
CA TYR A 189 4.71 3.99 11.06
C TYR A 189 5.73 4.95 11.69
N ARG A 190 5.80 6.21 11.25
CA ARG A 190 6.80 7.16 11.78
C ARG A 190 6.23 8.16 12.77
N PHE A 191 4.91 8.23 12.93
CA PHE A 191 4.27 9.19 13.83
C PHE A 191 3.26 8.52 14.77
N TRP A 192 2.14 8.02 14.25
CA TRP A 192 1.06 7.51 15.11
C TRP A 192 1.43 6.21 15.83
N TYR A 193 2.10 5.27 15.16
CA TYR A 193 2.49 3.97 15.73
C TYR A 193 3.56 4.06 16.82
N LEU A 194 4.12 5.25 17.06
CA LEU A 194 4.98 5.55 18.20
C LEU A 194 4.17 5.87 19.48
N SER A 195 2.87 6.13 19.34
CA SER A 195 1.99 6.49 20.45
C SER A 195 1.43 5.26 21.18
N PRO A 196 1.11 5.34 22.49
CA PRO A 196 0.61 4.21 23.27
C PRO A 196 -0.78 3.71 22.85
N LEU A 197 -1.59 4.57 22.22
CA LEU A 197 -2.95 4.26 21.74
C LEU A 197 -2.97 3.80 20.27
N SER A 198 -1.93 3.12 19.83
CA SER A 198 -1.76 2.68 18.43
C SER A 198 -1.49 1.18 18.36
N PRO A 199 -1.55 0.57 17.16
CA PRO A 199 -1.03 -0.77 16.93
C PRO A 199 0.43 -0.96 17.34
N GLY A 200 1.20 0.10 17.55
CA GLY A 200 2.63 0.05 17.86
C GLY A 200 3.50 -0.20 16.63
N LEU A 201 4.80 -0.41 16.86
CA LEU A 201 5.75 -0.86 15.85
C LEU A 201 5.97 -2.38 15.92
N PRO A 202 6.47 -3.01 14.84
CA PRO A 202 6.98 -4.38 14.90
C PRO A 202 8.03 -4.51 16.01
N PRO A 203 7.99 -5.59 16.82
CA PRO A 203 8.82 -5.69 18.01
C PRO A 203 10.31 -5.81 17.67
N GLN A 204 11.08 -4.82 18.11
CA GLN A 204 12.54 -4.83 18.03
C GLN A 204 13.16 -5.22 19.38
N ARG A 205 14.12 -6.16 19.36
CA ARG A 205 14.76 -6.72 20.55
C ARG A 205 15.39 -5.66 21.47
N THR A 206 15.91 -4.57 20.91
CA THR A 206 16.58 -3.48 21.65
C THR A 206 15.66 -2.73 22.61
N LEU A 207 14.35 -2.69 22.35
CA LEU A 207 13.39 -1.97 23.19
C LEU A 207 12.78 -2.84 24.30
N TYR A 208 12.68 -4.16 24.09
CA TYR A 208 12.04 -5.07 25.06
C TYR A 208 13.02 -5.80 25.98
N PHE A 209 14.28 -6.00 25.56
CA PHE A 209 15.31 -6.62 26.38
C PHE A 209 16.59 -5.78 26.32
N PRO A 210 16.76 -4.79 27.21
CA PRO A 210 18.05 -4.13 27.34
C PRO A 210 19.10 -5.20 27.65
N LYS A 211 20.22 -5.20 26.90
CA LYS A 211 21.35 -6.09 27.20
C LYS A 211 21.70 -5.93 28.67
N PRO A 212 21.82 -7.02 29.46
CA PRO A 212 22.35 -6.90 30.80
C PRO A 212 23.73 -6.25 30.67
N ASN A 213 23.91 -5.17 31.43
CA ASN A 213 25.14 -4.38 31.45
C ASN A 213 26.26 -5.30 31.95
N ARG A 214 26.98 -5.97 31.04
CA ARG A 214 28.23 -6.67 31.38
C ARG A 214 29.26 -5.59 31.64
N ARG A 215 29.23 -5.02 32.85
CA ARG A 215 30.42 -4.39 33.42
C ARG A 215 31.35 -5.52 33.83
N LEU A 216 32.52 -5.51 33.19
CA LEU A 216 33.71 -6.29 33.53
C LEU A 216 34.14 -5.99 34.98
#